data_AF-A0A0P7VY55-F1
#
_entry.id   AF-A0A0P7VY55-F1
#
_cell.length_a   1.000
_cell.length_b   1.000
_cell.length_c   1.000
_cell.angle_alpha   90.00
_cell.angle_beta   90.00
_cell.angle_gamma   90.00
#
_symmetry.space_group_name_H-M   'P 1'
#
loop_
_entity.id
_entity.type
_entity.pdbx_description
1 polymer ?
#
loop_
_entity_poly.entity_id
_entity_poly.type
_entity_poly.pdbx_seq_one_letter_code
_entity_poly.pdbx_strand_id
1 'polypeptide(L)'
;MELDRLKQTHAAVKAIKGGPDGAGAWFSAYALCLSGDSPANLAGALETSHVALKDALGSWQAPTGSLRWIYAALLTGNGKTASDFVTLRTTLKESAKEAGTGKLYAGGSRAALVLTLSGARSASALRRFLAIQKAIQPPWWRANQAITDQFAASHAAQDDSPDSVVRAREAALAVFAGAKATRGLKREGARLCALYRQPAREVAERFVALRAAARELKPIRQTGNRHLYMEWAAQGVTSADLPVIASHMQALDAVTQTGSARLRLAQLVWLGERGDGGLGTVSAMSAVIAAQTAAIIAASTATSAAVTTTSGP
;
A
#
# COMPACT_ATOMS: atom_id res chain seq x y z
N MET A 1 8.32 -14.41 -6.15
CA MET A 1 7.15 -14.54 -7.05
C MET A 1 7.65 -14.57 -8.48
N GLU A 2 7.30 -15.59 -9.26
CA GLU A 2 7.79 -15.75 -10.63
C GLU A 2 7.13 -14.75 -11.61
N LEU A 3 7.94 -14.00 -12.38
CA LEU A 3 7.46 -12.96 -13.29
C LEU A 3 6.49 -13.51 -14.36
N ASP A 4 6.69 -14.75 -14.81
CA ASP A 4 5.83 -15.40 -15.79
C ASP A 4 4.43 -15.67 -15.24
N ARG A 5 4.34 -16.07 -13.96
CA ARG A 5 3.05 -16.19 -13.27
C ARG A 5 2.33 -14.84 -13.20
N LEU A 6 3.06 -13.75 -12.95
CA LEU A 6 2.47 -12.40 -12.95
C LEU A 6 1.94 -12.03 -14.34
N LYS A 7 2.69 -12.31 -15.42
CA LYS A 7 2.27 -12.06 -16.80
C LYS A 7 1.03 -12.87 -17.19
N GLN A 8 0.99 -14.16 -16.83
CA GLN A 8 -0.15 -15.04 -17.08
C GLN A 8 -1.40 -14.57 -16.30
N THR A 9 -1.24 -14.25 -15.01
CA THR A 9 -2.33 -13.69 -14.19
C THR A 9 -2.82 -12.34 -14.75
N HIS A 10 -1.92 -11.48 -15.23
CA HIS A 10 -2.30 -10.23 -15.88
C HIS A 10 -3.10 -10.47 -17.17
N ALA A 11 -2.70 -11.42 -18.01
CA ALA A 11 -3.45 -11.77 -19.21
C ALA A 11 -4.87 -12.27 -18.86
N ALA A 12 -5.00 -13.12 -17.83
CA ALA A 12 -6.31 -13.59 -17.34
C ALA A 12 -7.17 -12.45 -16.80
N VAL A 13 -6.60 -11.53 -16.01
CA VAL A 13 -7.30 -10.34 -15.49
C VAL A 13 -7.75 -9.41 -16.63
N LYS A 14 -6.93 -9.23 -17.66
CA LYS A 14 -7.26 -8.41 -18.84
C LYS A 14 -8.37 -9.00 -19.70
N ALA A 15 -8.58 -10.31 -19.65
CA ALA A 15 -9.65 -10.99 -20.37
C ALA A 15 -11.04 -10.79 -19.74
N ILE A 16 -11.11 -10.29 -18.50
CA ILE A 16 -12.38 -9.98 -17.83
C ILE A 16 -13.07 -8.82 -18.58
N LYS A 17 -14.31 -9.05 -19.02
CA LYS A 17 -15.09 -8.05 -19.76
C LYS A 17 -15.45 -6.87 -18.85
N GLY A 18 -15.00 -5.66 -19.22
CA GLY A 18 -15.15 -4.48 -18.36
C GLY A 18 -14.27 -4.51 -17.10
N GLY A 19 -13.25 -5.38 -17.11
CA GLY A 19 -12.25 -5.53 -16.07
C GLY A 19 -11.31 -4.32 -15.93
N PRO A 20 -10.36 -4.38 -14.98
CA PRO A 20 -9.38 -3.32 -14.81
C PRO A 20 -8.44 -3.24 -16.03
N ASP A 21 -7.92 -2.05 -16.29
CA ASP A 21 -7.00 -1.76 -17.39
C ASP A 21 -5.69 -1.15 -16.89
N GLY A 22 -4.76 -0.90 -17.82
CA GLY A 22 -3.47 -0.25 -17.57
C GLY A 22 -2.75 -0.79 -16.33
N ALA A 23 -2.34 0.13 -15.44
CA ALA A 23 -1.70 -0.24 -14.17
C ALA A 23 -2.65 -1.01 -13.24
N GLY A 24 -3.97 -0.74 -13.27
CA GLY A 24 -4.97 -1.42 -12.46
C GLY A 24 -4.98 -2.93 -12.67
N ALA A 25 -4.87 -3.37 -13.92
CA ALA A 25 -4.79 -4.78 -14.27
C ALA A 25 -3.53 -5.44 -13.68
N TRP A 26 -2.37 -4.81 -13.85
CA TRP A 26 -1.10 -5.33 -13.35
C TRP A 26 -1.03 -5.43 -11.84
N PHE A 27 -1.52 -4.41 -11.13
CA PHE A 27 -1.56 -4.42 -9.68
C PHE A 27 -2.58 -5.42 -9.13
N SER A 28 -3.72 -5.61 -9.82
CA SER A 28 -4.68 -6.65 -9.47
C SER A 28 -4.06 -8.04 -9.68
N ALA A 29 -3.36 -8.26 -10.80
CA ALA A 29 -2.64 -9.49 -11.05
C ALA A 29 -1.57 -9.80 -10.01
N TYR A 30 -0.79 -8.78 -9.61
CA TYR A 30 0.18 -8.90 -8.52
C TYR A 30 -0.48 -9.35 -7.22
N ALA A 31 -1.58 -8.69 -6.82
CA ALA A 31 -2.29 -9.03 -5.61
C ALA A 31 -2.84 -10.47 -5.62
N LEU A 32 -3.30 -10.95 -6.78
CA LEU A 32 -3.78 -12.32 -6.96
C LEU A 32 -2.66 -13.36 -6.90
N CYS A 33 -1.44 -13.02 -7.33
CA CYS A 33 -0.29 -13.93 -7.31
C CYS A 33 0.14 -14.35 -5.89
N LEU A 34 -0.39 -13.71 -4.86
CA LEU A 34 -0.24 -14.13 -3.46
C LEU A 34 -0.95 -15.46 -3.16
N SER A 35 -2.00 -15.80 -3.92
CA SER A 35 -2.62 -17.12 -3.91
C SER A 35 -1.86 -18.09 -4.82
N GLY A 36 -1.85 -19.37 -4.49
CA GLY A 36 -1.28 -20.47 -5.28
C GLY A 36 -2.17 -20.97 -6.44
N ASP A 37 -3.40 -20.48 -6.56
CA ASP A 37 -4.38 -20.98 -7.56
C ASP A 37 -3.98 -20.69 -9.02
N SER A 38 -4.69 -21.30 -9.97
CA SER A 38 -4.47 -21.02 -11.39
C SER A 38 -4.88 -19.59 -11.77
N PRO A 39 -4.19 -18.93 -12.73
CA PRO A 39 -4.54 -17.60 -13.22
C PRO A 39 -6.02 -17.44 -13.63
N ALA A 40 -6.61 -18.45 -14.26
CA ALA A 40 -8.00 -18.43 -14.69
C ALA A 40 -8.97 -18.46 -13.49
N ASN A 41 -8.71 -19.32 -12.50
CA ASN A 41 -9.53 -19.40 -11.29
C ASN A 41 -9.45 -18.08 -10.50
N LEU A 42 -8.25 -17.49 -10.41
CA LEU A 42 -8.02 -16.21 -9.76
C LEU A 42 -8.79 -15.06 -10.44
N ALA A 43 -8.84 -15.03 -11.77
CA ALA A 43 -9.60 -14.03 -12.52
C ALA A 43 -11.12 -14.16 -12.28
N GLY A 44 -11.67 -15.39 -12.26
CA GLY A 44 -13.08 -15.61 -11.93
C GLY A 44 -13.45 -15.23 -10.49
N ALA A 45 -12.57 -15.57 -9.53
CA ALA A 45 -12.75 -15.20 -8.13
C ALA A 45 -12.62 -13.67 -7.90
N LEU A 46 -11.74 -13.01 -8.66
CA LEU A 46 -11.62 -11.56 -8.69
C LEU A 46 -12.92 -10.89 -9.17
N GLU A 47 -13.49 -11.35 -10.29
CA GLU A 47 -14.75 -10.82 -10.82
C GLU A 47 -15.90 -10.97 -9.81
N THR A 48 -16.03 -12.15 -9.21
CA THR A 48 -17.01 -12.42 -8.15
C THR A 48 -16.85 -11.46 -6.97
N SER A 49 -15.62 -11.27 -6.50
CA SER A 49 -15.31 -10.36 -5.38
C SER A 49 -15.56 -8.90 -5.74
N HIS A 50 -15.29 -8.49 -6.98
CA HIS A 50 -15.56 -7.14 -7.46
C HIS A 50 -17.06 -6.84 -7.53
N VAL A 51 -17.86 -7.76 -8.06
CA VAL A 51 -19.33 -7.64 -8.11
C VAL A 51 -19.88 -7.51 -6.69
N ALA A 52 -19.48 -8.39 -5.77
CA ALA A 52 -19.92 -8.34 -4.38
C ALA A 52 -19.58 -6.99 -3.69
N LEU A 53 -18.38 -6.43 -3.95
CA LEU A 53 -18.03 -5.09 -3.46
C LEU A 53 -18.87 -3.99 -4.10
N LYS A 54 -19.17 -4.10 -5.40
CA LYS A 54 -19.99 -3.11 -6.13
C LYS A 54 -21.42 -3.12 -5.59
N ASP A 55 -22.01 -4.28 -5.37
CA ASP A 55 -23.38 -4.41 -4.88
C ASP A 55 -23.52 -3.88 -3.45
N ALA A 56 -22.54 -4.16 -2.58
CA ALA A 56 -22.57 -3.72 -1.20
C ALA A 56 -22.29 -2.20 -1.01
N LEU A 57 -21.46 -1.60 -1.88
CA LEU A 57 -21.01 -0.21 -1.73
C LEU A 57 -21.71 0.77 -2.69
N GLY A 58 -22.31 0.25 -3.75
CA GLY A 58 -22.83 1.04 -4.86
C GLY A 58 -21.73 1.75 -5.66
N SER A 59 -22.14 2.74 -6.47
CA SER A 59 -21.23 3.46 -7.37
C SER A 59 -20.44 4.58 -6.70
N TRP A 60 -20.94 5.13 -5.58
CA TRP A 60 -20.42 6.36 -4.98
C TRP A 60 -19.52 6.16 -3.77
N GLN A 61 -19.61 5.01 -3.10
CA GLN A 61 -18.78 4.74 -1.92
C GLN A 61 -17.46 4.07 -2.30
N ALA A 62 -16.37 4.53 -1.69
CA ALA A 62 -15.04 3.97 -1.92
C ALA A 62 -14.92 2.53 -1.38
N PRO A 63 -14.18 1.64 -2.04
CA PRO A 63 -13.45 1.88 -3.30
C PRO A 63 -14.34 1.94 -4.55
N THR A 64 -13.97 2.80 -5.51
CA THR A 64 -14.62 2.98 -6.82
C THR A 64 -13.64 2.80 -7.98
N GLY A 65 -14.14 2.58 -9.21
CA GLY A 65 -13.32 2.45 -10.42
C GLY A 65 -12.22 1.39 -10.30
N SER A 66 -11.03 1.66 -10.84
CA SER A 66 -9.87 0.74 -10.79
C SER A 66 -9.46 0.35 -9.36
N LEU A 67 -9.74 1.19 -8.37
CA LEU A 67 -9.42 0.89 -6.98
C LEU A 67 -10.24 -0.28 -6.43
N ARG A 68 -11.49 -0.44 -6.91
CA ARG A 68 -12.36 -1.54 -6.48
C ARG A 68 -11.83 -2.88 -6.94
N TRP A 69 -11.34 -2.96 -8.18
CA TRP A 69 -10.69 -4.16 -8.71
C TRP A 69 -9.46 -4.56 -7.90
N ILE A 70 -8.64 -3.60 -7.47
CA ILE A 70 -7.51 -3.88 -6.59
C ILE A 70 -7.95 -4.39 -5.24
N TYR A 71 -8.97 -3.77 -4.62
CA TYR A 71 -9.49 -4.23 -3.33
C TYR A 71 -10.02 -5.66 -3.45
N ALA A 72 -10.77 -5.96 -4.51
CA ALA A 72 -11.22 -7.30 -4.82
C ALA A 72 -10.02 -8.26 -4.97
N ALA A 73 -9.01 -7.91 -5.76
CA ALA A 73 -7.82 -8.72 -5.98
C ALA A 73 -7.03 -9.01 -4.70
N LEU A 74 -6.89 -8.02 -3.82
CA LEU A 74 -6.22 -8.18 -2.53
C LEU A 74 -7.01 -9.09 -1.60
N LEU A 75 -8.34 -8.94 -1.54
CA LEU A 75 -9.20 -9.82 -0.76
C LEU A 75 -9.10 -11.25 -1.29
N THR A 76 -9.30 -11.45 -2.59
CA THR A 76 -9.19 -12.76 -3.27
C THR A 76 -7.82 -13.39 -3.04
N GLY A 77 -6.73 -12.66 -3.29
CA GLY A 77 -5.36 -13.16 -3.15
C GLY A 77 -4.96 -13.49 -1.71
N ASN A 78 -5.66 -12.96 -0.71
CA ASN A 78 -5.44 -13.27 0.71
C ASN A 78 -6.54 -14.18 1.30
N GLY A 79 -7.39 -14.79 0.47
CA GLY A 79 -8.47 -15.67 0.91
C GLY A 79 -9.50 -14.98 1.82
N LYS A 80 -9.74 -13.68 1.60
CA LYS A 80 -10.74 -12.88 2.32
C LYS A 80 -11.92 -12.59 1.42
N THR A 81 -13.09 -12.35 2.01
CA THR A 81 -14.31 -12.05 1.25
C THR A 81 -14.64 -10.56 1.22
N ALA A 82 -15.43 -10.14 0.23
CA ALA A 82 -16.02 -8.80 0.20
C ALA A 82 -16.92 -8.54 1.42
N SER A 83 -17.62 -9.57 1.91
CA SER A 83 -18.48 -9.48 3.10
C SER A 83 -17.68 -9.18 4.36
N ASP A 84 -16.53 -9.83 4.56
CA ASP A 84 -15.63 -9.55 5.70
C ASP A 84 -15.22 -8.07 5.72
N PHE A 85 -14.83 -7.55 4.57
CA PHE A 85 -14.43 -6.16 4.39
C PHE A 85 -15.58 -5.19 4.67
N VAL A 86 -16.76 -5.43 4.10
CA VAL A 86 -17.93 -4.55 4.25
C VAL A 86 -18.41 -4.53 5.70
N THR A 87 -18.49 -5.70 6.34
CA THR A 87 -18.88 -5.83 7.75
C THR A 87 -17.92 -5.03 8.62
N LEU A 88 -16.62 -5.24 8.46
CA LEU A 88 -15.61 -4.53 9.24
C LEU A 88 -15.62 -3.02 9.01
N ARG A 89 -15.85 -2.58 7.76
CA ARG A 89 -15.99 -1.16 7.43
C ARG A 89 -17.19 -0.53 8.14
N THR A 90 -18.33 -1.21 8.19
CA THR A 90 -19.54 -0.74 8.88
C THR A 90 -19.28 -0.65 10.38
N THR A 91 -18.74 -1.71 10.99
CA THR A 91 -18.40 -1.71 12.43
C THR A 91 -17.41 -0.60 12.78
N LEU A 92 -16.37 -0.38 11.96
CA LEU A 92 -15.42 0.72 12.17
C LEU A 92 -16.11 2.09 12.15
N LYS A 93 -17.05 2.30 11.24
CA LYS A 93 -17.80 3.55 11.12
C LYS A 93 -18.69 3.80 12.34
N GLU A 94 -19.33 2.74 12.85
CA GLU A 94 -20.15 2.79 14.08
C GLU A 94 -19.27 3.06 15.30
N SER A 95 -18.20 2.29 15.50
CA SER A 95 -17.27 2.48 16.62
C SER A 95 -16.60 3.86 16.60
N ALA A 96 -16.26 4.40 15.43
CA ALA A 96 -15.70 5.75 15.32
C ALA A 96 -16.71 6.84 15.70
N LYS A 97 -18.00 6.63 15.36
CA LYS A 97 -19.10 7.52 15.75
C LYS A 97 -19.29 7.50 17.27
N GLU A 98 -19.33 6.32 17.87
CA GLU A 98 -19.48 6.14 19.32
C GLU A 98 -18.31 6.73 20.11
N ALA A 99 -17.08 6.53 19.64
CA ALA A 99 -15.87 7.02 20.30
C ALA A 99 -15.65 8.54 20.12
N GLY A 100 -16.42 9.20 19.25
CA GLY A 100 -16.20 10.61 18.89
C GLY A 100 -14.86 10.87 18.20
N THR A 101 -14.19 9.82 17.70
CA THR A 101 -12.83 9.88 17.13
C THR A 101 -12.84 10.29 15.67
N GLY A 102 -13.30 11.51 15.38
CA GLY A 102 -13.07 12.20 14.10
C GLY A 102 -13.54 11.49 12.83
N LYS A 103 -13.15 12.05 11.67
CA LYS A 103 -13.55 11.57 10.33
C LYS A 103 -12.64 10.43 9.87
N LEU A 104 -13.20 9.28 9.52
CA LEU A 104 -12.48 8.20 8.80
C LEU A 104 -12.29 8.57 7.33
N TYR A 105 -11.11 8.30 6.78
CA TYR A 105 -10.85 8.49 5.36
C TYR A 105 -11.72 7.57 4.51
N ALA A 106 -12.42 8.16 3.54
CA ALA A 106 -13.28 7.43 2.60
C ALA A 106 -14.30 6.49 3.29
N GLY A 107 -14.80 6.89 4.46
CA GLY A 107 -15.72 6.08 5.25
C GLY A 107 -15.07 4.84 5.89
N GLY A 108 -13.76 4.87 6.12
CA GLY A 108 -13.02 3.79 6.77
C GLY A 108 -12.48 2.72 5.83
N SER A 109 -12.72 2.82 4.51
CA SER A 109 -12.39 1.76 3.56
C SER A 109 -10.91 1.35 3.59
N ARG A 110 -9.97 2.30 3.78
CA ARG A 110 -8.55 1.95 3.84
C ARG A 110 -8.20 1.19 5.13
N ALA A 111 -8.68 1.66 6.28
CA ALA A 111 -8.46 0.99 7.56
C ALA A 111 -9.12 -0.40 7.57
N ALA A 112 -10.36 -0.49 7.08
CA ALA A 112 -11.09 -1.75 6.95
C ALA A 112 -10.34 -2.76 6.06
N LEU A 113 -9.77 -2.34 4.94
CA LEU A 113 -8.99 -3.24 4.10
C LEU A 113 -7.76 -3.77 4.85
N VAL A 114 -7.00 -2.88 5.48
CA VAL A 114 -5.81 -3.26 6.28
C VAL A 114 -6.19 -4.27 7.39
N LEU A 115 -7.23 -3.98 8.15
CA LEU A 115 -7.69 -4.84 9.25
C LEU A 115 -8.30 -6.17 8.75
N THR A 116 -8.90 -6.18 7.56
CA THR A 116 -9.44 -7.41 6.93
C THR A 116 -8.32 -8.32 6.46
N LEU A 117 -7.36 -7.78 5.71
CA LEU A 117 -6.22 -8.54 5.19
C LEU A 117 -5.35 -9.10 6.31
N SER A 118 -5.25 -8.37 7.41
CA SER A 118 -4.53 -8.82 8.61
C SER A 118 -5.27 -9.84 9.46
N GLY A 119 -6.58 -10.00 9.28
CA GLY A 119 -7.43 -10.79 10.17
C GLY A 119 -7.73 -10.12 11.52
N ALA A 120 -7.26 -8.88 11.75
CA ALA A 120 -7.46 -8.11 12.98
C ALA A 120 -8.88 -7.52 13.08
N ARG A 121 -9.88 -8.40 13.20
CA ARG A 121 -11.32 -8.06 13.15
C ARG A 121 -11.99 -7.97 14.53
N SER A 122 -11.25 -8.23 15.60
CA SER A 122 -11.79 -8.23 16.97
C SER A 122 -12.14 -6.83 17.44
N ALA A 123 -13.13 -6.71 18.34
CA ALA A 123 -13.47 -5.42 18.98
C ALA A 123 -12.27 -4.77 19.70
N SER A 124 -11.31 -5.57 20.20
CA SER A 124 -10.05 -5.06 20.76
C SER A 124 -9.17 -4.41 19.69
N ALA A 125 -9.05 -5.01 18.49
CA ALA A 125 -8.29 -4.43 17.39
C ALA A 125 -8.91 -3.10 16.90
N LEU A 126 -10.24 -3.00 16.82
CA LEU A 126 -10.92 -1.76 16.43
C LEU A 126 -10.72 -0.65 17.47
N ARG A 127 -10.87 -0.95 18.76
CA ARG A 127 -10.60 0.03 19.83
C ARG A 127 -9.15 0.51 19.80
N ARG A 128 -8.20 -0.40 19.58
CA ARG A 128 -6.78 -0.09 19.43
C ARG A 128 -6.53 0.81 18.22
N PHE A 129 -7.13 0.50 17.07
CA PHE A 129 -7.05 1.35 15.87
C PHE A 129 -7.47 2.79 16.17
N LEU A 130 -8.65 3.00 16.78
CA LEU A 130 -9.15 4.33 17.10
C LEU A 130 -8.26 5.06 18.12
N ALA A 131 -7.76 4.34 19.12
CA ALA A 131 -6.84 4.90 20.11
C ALA A 131 -5.51 5.33 19.49
N ILE A 132 -4.91 4.49 18.63
CA ILE A 132 -3.68 4.84 17.90
C ILE A 132 -3.94 6.02 16.98
N GLN A 133 -5.02 5.98 16.19
CA GLN A 133 -5.40 7.04 15.24
C GLN A 133 -5.47 8.40 15.94
N LYS A 134 -6.12 8.46 17.10
CA LYS A 134 -6.19 9.66 17.95
C LYS A 134 -4.81 10.09 18.45
N ALA A 135 -4.01 9.15 18.95
CA ALA A 135 -2.69 9.44 19.51
C ALA A 135 -1.68 9.96 18.47
N ILE A 136 -1.77 9.48 17.22
CA ILE A 136 -0.82 9.85 16.16
C ILE A 136 -1.28 11.03 15.30
N GLN A 137 -2.48 11.56 15.55
CA GLN A 137 -3.13 12.55 14.70
C GLN A 137 -2.28 13.82 14.59
N PRO A 138 -1.87 14.23 13.38
CA PRO A 138 -1.16 15.49 13.21
C PRO A 138 -2.12 16.69 13.33
N PRO A 139 -1.60 17.91 13.55
CA PRO A 139 -2.39 19.14 13.46
C PRO A 139 -3.12 19.26 12.10
N TRP A 140 -4.30 19.90 12.09
CA TRP A 140 -5.22 19.93 10.94
C TRP A 140 -4.55 20.38 9.62
N TRP A 141 -3.67 21.38 9.67
CA TRP A 141 -2.95 21.94 8.52
C TRP A 141 -1.88 21.01 7.93
N ARG A 142 -1.65 19.85 8.56
CA ARG A 142 -0.78 18.75 8.09
C ARG A 142 -1.49 17.40 8.09
N ALA A 143 -2.80 17.39 8.28
CA ALA A 143 -3.55 16.15 8.35
C ALA A 143 -3.68 15.51 6.96
N ASN A 144 -3.24 14.24 6.88
CA ASN A 144 -3.58 13.36 5.78
C ASN A 144 -4.27 12.13 6.37
N GLN A 145 -5.60 12.17 6.41
CA GLN A 145 -6.40 11.13 7.05
C GLN A 145 -6.16 9.75 6.43
N ALA A 146 -5.94 9.69 5.12
CA ALA A 146 -5.70 8.43 4.42
C ALA A 146 -4.42 7.73 4.91
N ILE A 147 -3.37 8.50 5.16
CA ILE A 147 -2.10 8.01 5.71
C ILE A 147 -2.27 7.65 7.18
N THR A 148 -2.94 8.50 7.97
CA THR A 148 -3.17 8.27 9.39
C THR A 148 -3.95 6.97 9.61
N ASP A 149 -5.05 6.77 8.88
CA ASP A 149 -5.90 5.57 8.96
C ASP A 149 -5.12 4.30 8.61
N GLN A 150 -4.35 4.34 7.51
CA GLN A 150 -3.50 3.21 7.11
C GLN A 150 -2.50 2.86 8.20
N PHE A 151 -1.84 3.86 8.75
CA PHE A 151 -0.78 3.66 9.73
C PHE A 151 -1.31 3.14 11.05
N ALA A 152 -2.41 3.75 11.54
CA ALA A 152 -3.08 3.30 12.74
C ALA A 152 -3.62 1.87 12.59
N ALA A 153 -4.22 1.55 11.44
CA ALA A 153 -4.74 0.21 11.18
C ALA A 153 -3.61 -0.83 11.10
N SER A 154 -2.46 -0.47 10.51
CA SER A 154 -1.30 -1.37 10.42
C SER A 154 -0.72 -1.67 11.80
N HIS A 155 -0.57 -0.66 12.66
CA HIS A 155 -0.12 -0.89 14.04
C HIS A 155 -1.15 -1.65 14.88
N ALA A 156 -2.44 -1.37 14.69
CA ALA A 156 -3.49 -2.11 15.38
C ALA A 156 -3.48 -3.61 15.04
N ALA A 157 -3.21 -3.92 13.77
CA ALA A 157 -3.00 -5.28 13.28
C ALA A 157 -1.74 -5.95 13.84
N GLN A 158 -0.70 -5.18 14.16
CA GLN A 158 0.54 -5.66 14.79
C GLN A 158 0.45 -5.76 16.33
N ASP A 159 -0.74 -5.54 16.90
CA ASP A 159 -0.98 -5.53 18.35
C ASP A 159 -0.30 -4.39 19.13
N ASP A 160 0.17 -3.34 18.44
CA ASP A 160 0.91 -2.26 19.09
C ASP A 160 0.01 -1.39 19.98
N SER A 161 0.52 -0.93 21.12
CA SER A 161 -0.18 0.03 21.96
C SER A 161 -0.01 1.47 21.45
N PRO A 162 -0.99 2.38 21.65
CA PRO A 162 -0.85 3.79 21.28
C PRO A 162 0.44 4.43 21.79
N ASP A 163 0.79 4.18 23.05
CA ASP A 163 1.99 4.74 23.67
C ASP A 163 3.28 4.20 23.05
N SER A 164 3.32 2.91 22.70
CA SER A 164 4.48 2.32 22.01
C SER A 164 4.70 2.95 20.64
N VAL A 165 3.62 3.20 19.89
CA VAL A 165 3.67 3.84 18.57
C VAL A 165 4.13 5.29 18.69
N VAL A 166 3.61 6.05 19.67
CA VAL A 166 4.04 7.43 19.90
C VAL A 166 5.52 7.48 20.27
N ARG A 167 5.96 6.70 21.25
CA ARG A 167 7.37 6.65 21.68
C ARG A 167 8.31 6.27 20.53
N ALA A 168 7.97 5.23 19.75
CA ALA A 168 8.78 4.80 18.62
C ALA A 168 8.92 5.90 17.56
N ARG A 169 7.83 6.63 17.26
CA ARG A 169 7.84 7.74 16.31
C ARG A 169 8.66 8.92 16.81
N GLU A 170 8.56 9.28 18.09
CA GLU A 170 9.32 10.38 18.69
C GLU A 170 10.81 10.07 18.72
N ALA A 171 11.19 8.85 19.13
CA ALA A 171 12.57 8.40 19.12
C ALA A 171 13.16 8.44 17.70
N ALA A 172 12.44 7.93 16.70
CA ALA A 172 12.90 7.98 15.32
C ALA A 172 12.95 9.42 14.77
N LEU A 173 12.00 10.28 15.14
CA LEU A 173 11.96 11.68 14.72
C LEU A 173 13.19 12.45 15.20
N ALA A 174 13.69 12.20 16.41
CA ALA A 174 14.90 12.81 16.93
C ALA A 174 16.11 12.51 16.04
N VAL A 175 16.26 11.26 15.59
CA VAL A 175 17.34 10.85 14.68
C VAL A 175 17.25 11.59 13.34
N PHE A 176 16.07 11.59 12.70
CA PHE A 176 15.91 12.25 11.40
C PHE A 176 15.91 13.78 11.47
N ALA A 177 15.65 14.38 12.63
CA ALA A 177 15.77 15.82 12.83
C ALA A 177 17.24 16.27 12.81
N GLY A 178 18.17 15.44 13.31
CA GLY A 178 19.60 15.69 13.26
C GLY A 178 20.25 15.39 11.90
N ALA A 179 19.63 14.55 11.07
CA ALA A 179 20.19 14.15 9.77
C ALA A 179 19.87 15.15 8.65
N LYS A 180 20.85 15.97 8.25
CA LYS A 180 20.70 16.94 7.13
C LYS A 180 20.25 16.27 5.82
N ALA A 181 20.72 15.06 5.54
CA ALA A 181 20.39 14.33 4.31
C ALA A 181 18.89 14.01 4.17
N THR A 182 18.17 13.90 5.28
CA THR A 182 16.73 13.59 5.33
C THR A 182 15.85 14.83 5.48
N ARG A 183 16.39 16.03 5.21
CA ARG A 183 15.64 17.29 5.25
C ARG A 183 14.35 17.19 4.41
N GLY A 184 13.22 17.50 5.04
CA GLY A 184 11.88 17.40 4.44
C GLY A 184 11.19 16.05 4.63
N LEU A 185 11.91 15.00 5.05
CA LEU A 185 11.38 13.63 5.20
C LEU A 185 11.33 13.14 6.65
N LYS A 186 11.75 13.95 7.63
CA LYS A 186 11.92 13.51 9.02
C LYS A 186 10.72 12.79 9.63
N ARG A 187 9.50 13.28 9.36
CA ARG A 187 8.27 12.70 9.89
C ARG A 187 7.88 11.43 9.17
N GLU A 188 8.13 11.37 7.87
CA GLU A 188 7.87 10.18 7.08
C GLU A 188 8.85 9.07 7.44
N GLY A 189 10.16 9.37 7.51
CA GLY A 189 11.16 8.43 7.99
C GLY A 189 10.81 7.91 9.39
N ALA A 190 10.47 8.80 10.32
CA ALA A 190 10.06 8.40 11.67
C ALA A 190 8.81 7.52 11.70
N ARG A 191 7.80 7.87 10.91
CA ARG A 191 6.58 7.07 10.73
C ARG A 191 6.94 5.68 10.19
N LEU A 192 7.68 5.60 9.09
CA LEU A 192 8.01 4.33 8.45
C LEU A 192 8.91 3.45 9.33
N CYS A 193 9.88 4.03 10.06
CA CYS A 193 10.70 3.28 11.01
C CYS A 193 9.86 2.66 12.12
N ALA A 194 8.89 3.38 12.67
CA ALA A 194 7.98 2.84 13.66
C ALA A 194 7.14 1.68 13.10
N LEU A 195 6.58 1.81 11.89
CA LEU A 195 5.76 0.76 11.26
C LEU A 195 6.52 -0.50 10.88
N TYR A 196 7.70 -0.36 10.29
CA TYR A 196 8.54 -1.50 9.90
C TYR A 196 9.48 -1.96 11.01
N ARG A 197 9.36 -1.36 12.20
CA ARG A 197 10.19 -1.64 13.39
C ARG A 197 11.68 -1.63 13.06
N GLN A 198 12.11 -0.65 12.25
CA GLN A 198 13.49 -0.50 11.82
C GLN A 198 14.25 0.55 12.64
N PRO A 199 15.55 0.33 12.93
CA PRO A 199 16.40 1.34 13.57
C PRO A 199 16.53 2.60 12.69
N ALA A 200 16.16 3.76 13.24
CA ALA A 200 16.10 5.00 12.46
C ALA A 200 17.46 5.46 11.88
N ARG A 201 18.58 5.16 12.57
CA ARG A 201 19.93 5.47 12.08
C ARG A 201 20.27 4.66 10.83
N GLU A 202 20.04 3.35 10.87
CA GLU A 202 20.26 2.47 9.73
C GLU A 202 19.38 2.85 8.54
N VAL A 203 18.10 3.18 8.78
CA VAL A 203 17.21 3.64 7.71
C VAL A 203 17.71 4.95 7.09
N ALA A 204 18.21 5.89 7.89
CA ALA A 204 18.78 7.13 7.37
C ALA A 204 20.04 6.88 6.52
N GLU A 205 20.92 5.97 6.95
CA GLU A 205 22.13 5.57 6.20
C GLU A 205 21.77 4.85 4.90
N ARG A 206 20.88 3.86 4.94
CA ARG A 206 20.35 3.15 3.76
C ARG A 206 19.71 4.13 2.79
N PHE A 207 18.93 5.10 3.27
CA PHE A 207 18.33 6.13 2.42
C PHE A 207 19.38 6.95 1.65
N VAL A 208 20.48 7.33 2.30
CA VAL A 208 21.57 8.06 1.66
C VAL A 208 22.24 7.20 0.58
N ALA A 209 22.57 5.95 0.91
CA ALA A 209 23.17 5.00 -0.02
C ALA A 209 22.27 4.72 -1.24
N LEU A 210 20.99 4.46 -1.01
CA LEU A 210 19.99 4.25 -2.06
C LEU A 210 19.89 5.47 -2.99
N ARG A 211 19.83 6.68 -2.44
CA ARG A 211 19.73 7.90 -3.25
C ARG A 211 20.97 8.12 -4.10
N ALA A 212 22.15 7.79 -3.59
CA ALA A 212 23.40 7.86 -4.36
C ALA A 212 23.38 6.83 -5.50
N ALA A 213 23.13 5.55 -5.19
CA ALA A 213 23.11 4.48 -6.19
C ALA A 213 22.01 4.66 -7.25
N ALA A 214 20.83 5.16 -6.86
CA ALA A 214 19.73 5.42 -7.78
C ALA A 214 20.06 6.49 -8.85
N ARG A 215 21.04 7.37 -8.62
CA ARG A 215 21.48 8.36 -9.63
C ARG A 215 22.24 7.73 -10.79
N GLU A 216 22.90 6.61 -10.55
CA GLU A 216 23.67 5.88 -11.55
C GLU A 216 22.77 5.01 -12.43
N LEU A 217 21.58 4.64 -11.94
CA LEU A 217 20.63 3.80 -12.66
C LEU A 217 19.56 4.64 -13.34
N LYS A 218 19.78 4.97 -14.63
CA LYS A 218 18.88 5.80 -15.47
C LYS A 218 17.37 5.52 -15.27
N PRO A 219 16.86 4.27 -15.33
CA PRO A 219 15.42 4.04 -15.21
C PRO A 219 14.86 4.41 -13.82
N ILE A 220 15.61 4.12 -12.75
CA ILE A 220 15.23 4.46 -11.37
C ILE A 220 15.39 5.96 -11.14
N ARG A 221 16.47 6.59 -11.65
CA ARG A 221 16.68 8.04 -11.56
C ARG A 221 15.53 8.86 -12.13
N GLN A 222 15.00 8.44 -13.28
CA GLN A 222 13.96 9.19 -13.99
C GLN A 222 12.58 9.09 -13.34
N THR A 223 12.31 8.03 -12.58
CA THR A 223 10.95 7.68 -12.13
C THR A 223 10.82 7.67 -10.61
N GLY A 224 11.91 7.42 -9.89
CA GLY A 224 11.96 7.40 -8.44
C GLY A 224 12.02 8.80 -7.83
N ASN A 225 11.70 8.88 -6.55
CA ASN A 225 11.71 10.13 -5.79
C ASN A 225 12.16 9.91 -4.35
N ARG A 226 12.40 10.98 -3.61
CA ARG A 226 12.96 10.89 -2.24
C ARG A 226 12.02 10.21 -1.24
N HIS A 227 10.70 10.31 -1.42
CA HIS A 227 9.72 9.64 -0.55
C HIS A 227 9.76 8.12 -0.77
N LEU A 228 9.83 7.70 -2.04
CA LEU A 228 10.02 6.31 -2.43
C LEU A 228 11.27 5.70 -1.81
N TYR A 229 12.43 6.37 -1.94
CA TYR A 229 13.68 5.83 -1.41
C TYR A 229 13.69 5.76 0.13
N MET A 230 12.97 6.66 0.83
CA MET A 230 12.81 6.58 2.28
C MET A 230 11.98 5.38 2.69
N GLU A 231 10.91 5.10 1.94
CA GLU A 231 10.09 3.92 2.12
C GLU A 231 10.88 2.63 1.87
N TRP A 232 11.66 2.58 0.79
CA TRP A 232 12.54 1.47 0.46
C TRP A 232 13.58 1.22 1.54
N ALA A 233 14.25 2.26 2.03
CA ALA A 233 15.20 2.16 3.13
C ALA A 233 14.54 1.55 4.38
N ALA A 234 13.32 1.98 4.69
CA ALA A 234 12.56 1.50 5.84
C ALA A 234 11.98 0.09 5.63
N GLN A 235 11.87 -0.39 4.39
CA GLN A 235 11.54 -1.78 4.06
C GLN A 235 12.77 -2.68 4.01
N GLY A 236 13.98 -2.14 4.22
CA GLY A 236 15.23 -2.91 4.17
C GLY A 236 15.81 -3.08 2.76
N VAL A 237 15.33 -2.33 1.76
CA VAL A 237 15.99 -2.24 0.45
C VAL A 237 17.35 -1.57 0.61
N THR A 238 18.35 -2.12 -0.06
CA THR A 238 19.73 -1.64 -0.09
C THR A 238 20.14 -1.24 -1.51
N SER A 239 21.30 -0.59 -1.65
CA SER A 239 21.84 -0.24 -2.97
C SER A 239 22.11 -1.46 -3.85
N ALA A 240 22.41 -2.62 -3.25
CA ALA A 240 22.66 -3.87 -3.96
C ALA A 240 21.40 -4.44 -4.62
N ASP A 241 20.21 -4.05 -4.15
CA ASP A 241 18.93 -4.52 -4.68
C ASP A 241 18.48 -3.74 -5.93
N LEU A 242 19.02 -2.53 -6.12
CA LEU A 242 18.59 -1.63 -7.19
C LEU A 242 18.77 -2.21 -8.61
N PRO A 243 19.88 -2.92 -8.93
CA PRO A 243 20.03 -3.57 -10.23
C PRO A 243 18.93 -4.63 -10.49
N VAL A 244 18.54 -5.40 -9.47
CA VAL A 244 17.47 -6.41 -9.59
C VAL A 244 16.13 -5.73 -9.83
N ILE A 245 15.80 -4.70 -9.06
CA ILE A 245 14.57 -3.91 -9.25
C ILE A 245 14.56 -3.26 -10.65
N ALA A 246 15.70 -2.74 -11.13
CA ALA A 246 15.81 -2.17 -12.47
C ALA A 246 15.61 -3.24 -13.56
N SER A 247 16.11 -4.46 -13.36
CA SER A 247 15.87 -5.59 -14.27
C SER A 247 14.39 -5.96 -14.32
N HIS A 248 13.70 -6.05 -13.18
CA HIS A 248 12.25 -6.25 -13.14
C HIS A 248 11.49 -5.14 -13.86
N MET A 249 11.90 -3.88 -13.73
CA MET A 249 11.29 -2.79 -14.49
C MET A 249 11.44 -2.98 -16.00
N GLN A 250 12.60 -3.48 -16.47
CA GLN A 250 12.80 -3.76 -17.90
C GLN A 250 11.91 -4.91 -18.36
N ALA A 251 11.79 -5.96 -17.55
CA ALA A 251 10.97 -7.12 -17.87
C ALA A 251 9.44 -6.85 -17.78
N LEU A 252 9.06 -5.73 -17.16
CA LEU A 252 7.70 -5.17 -17.07
C LEU A 252 7.48 -4.01 -18.07
N ASP A 253 8.19 -4.00 -19.20
CA ASP A 253 8.07 -2.99 -20.25
C ASP A 253 6.64 -2.80 -20.79
N ALA A 254 5.85 -3.88 -20.79
CA ALA A 254 4.44 -3.92 -21.17
C ALA A 254 3.51 -3.12 -20.22
N VAL A 255 3.99 -2.67 -19.06
CA VAL A 255 3.26 -1.70 -18.22
C VAL A 255 3.31 -0.34 -18.90
N THR A 256 2.27 -0.02 -19.68
CA THR A 256 2.19 1.17 -20.55
C THR A 256 2.01 2.49 -19.80
N GLN A 257 1.60 2.45 -18.52
CA GLN A 257 1.37 3.65 -17.70
C GLN A 257 2.64 4.11 -16.97
N THR A 258 2.67 5.41 -16.62
CA THR A 258 3.77 6.17 -15.97
C THR A 258 4.90 5.35 -15.35
N GLY A 259 6.16 5.67 -15.65
CA GLY A 259 7.32 4.90 -15.15
C GLY A 259 7.38 4.71 -13.62
N SER A 260 6.68 5.54 -12.85
CA SER A 260 6.46 5.36 -11.41
C SER A 260 5.66 4.10 -11.06
N ALA A 261 4.57 3.79 -11.80
CA ALA A 261 3.79 2.57 -11.60
C ALA A 261 4.61 1.32 -11.88
N ARG A 262 5.42 1.35 -12.94
CA ARG A 262 6.34 0.25 -13.30
C ARG A 262 7.43 0.05 -12.25
N LEU A 263 8.06 1.14 -11.77
CA LEU A 263 9.04 1.11 -10.69
C LEU A 263 8.47 0.48 -9.42
N ARG A 264 7.23 0.85 -9.07
CA ARG A 264 6.52 0.31 -7.92
C ARG A 264 6.18 -1.16 -8.07
N LEU A 265 5.68 -1.57 -9.22
CA LEU A 265 5.38 -2.97 -9.48
C LEU A 265 6.66 -3.83 -9.43
N ALA A 266 7.76 -3.34 -9.99
CA ALA A 266 9.06 -4.01 -9.94
C ALA A 266 9.60 -4.18 -8.50
N GLN A 267 9.45 -3.15 -7.66
CA GLN A 267 9.75 -3.24 -6.22
C GLN A 267 8.89 -4.30 -5.54
N LEU A 268 7.58 -4.32 -5.82
CA LEU A 268 6.67 -5.29 -5.23
C LEU A 268 7.02 -6.73 -5.66
N VAL A 269 7.41 -6.94 -6.92
CA VAL A 269 7.92 -8.25 -7.40
C VAL A 269 9.13 -8.67 -6.59
N TRP A 270 10.13 -7.80 -6.44
CA TRP A 270 11.32 -8.06 -5.65
C TRP A 270 10.99 -8.34 -4.17
N LEU A 271 10.08 -7.58 -3.55
CA LEU A 271 9.62 -7.84 -2.19
C LEU A 271 8.95 -9.22 -2.05
N GLY A 272 8.17 -9.66 -3.04
CA GLY A 272 7.54 -10.98 -3.08
C GLY A 272 8.48 -12.14 -3.40
N GLU A 273 9.75 -11.88 -3.70
CA GLU A 273 10.80 -12.88 -3.88
C GLU A 273 11.69 -13.06 -2.64
N ARG A 274 11.67 -12.10 -1.72
CA ARG A 274 12.38 -12.18 -0.45
C ARG A 274 11.81 -13.31 0.42
N GLY A 275 12.45 -14.47 0.35
CA GLY A 275 12.10 -15.70 1.05
C GLY A 275 12.53 -15.74 2.52
N ASP A 276 12.84 -14.59 3.13
CA ASP A 276 13.45 -14.39 4.46
C ASP A 276 12.57 -14.92 5.63
N GLY A 277 11.49 -15.66 5.38
CA GLY A 277 10.66 -16.26 6.43
C GLY A 277 9.90 -15.24 7.29
N GLY A 278 9.97 -13.94 6.98
CA GLY A 278 9.16 -12.86 7.57
C GLY A 278 7.66 -12.97 7.23
N LEU A 279 7.18 -14.18 6.96
CA LEU A 279 5.79 -14.45 6.63
C LEU A 279 4.86 -14.31 7.87
N GLY A 280 5.40 -14.24 9.09
CA GLY A 280 4.62 -13.86 10.28
C GLY A 280 4.18 -12.39 10.29
N THR A 281 4.90 -11.52 9.58
CA THR A 281 4.58 -10.08 9.36
C THR A 281 3.71 -9.83 8.11
N VAL A 282 3.23 -10.89 7.45
CA VAL A 282 2.41 -10.87 6.22
C VAL A 282 1.16 -10.03 6.32
N SER A 283 0.54 -9.98 7.49
CA SER A 283 -0.68 -9.22 7.70
C SER A 283 -0.46 -7.69 7.52
N ALA A 284 0.65 -7.16 8.02
CA ALA A 284 0.97 -5.73 7.96
C ALA A 284 1.61 -5.35 6.61
N MET A 285 2.44 -6.23 6.04
CA MET A 285 3.01 -6.01 4.71
C MET A 285 1.96 -6.13 3.61
N SER A 286 1.06 -7.11 3.63
CA SER A 286 -0.08 -7.18 2.70
C SER A 286 -0.99 -5.96 2.80
N ALA A 287 -1.21 -5.46 4.02
CA ALA A 287 -1.94 -4.21 4.28
C ALA A 287 -1.24 -2.95 3.73
N VAL A 288 0.08 -2.89 3.84
CA VAL A 288 0.89 -1.78 3.32
C VAL A 288 0.98 -1.85 1.81
N ILE A 289 1.20 -3.02 1.23
CA ILE A 289 1.14 -3.29 -0.22
C ILE A 289 -0.24 -2.90 -0.76
N ALA A 290 -1.32 -3.31 -0.08
CA ALA A 290 -2.69 -2.96 -0.42
C ALA A 290 -2.91 -1.43 -0.49
N ALA A 291 -2.43 -0.72 0.52
CA ALA A 291 -2.60 0.71 0.62
C ALA A 291 -1.66 1.50 -0.31
N GLN A 292 -0.47 0.98 -0.59
CA GLN A 292 0.47 1.53 -1.58
C GLN A 292 -0.09 1.38 -2.99
N THR A 293 -0.54 0.18 -3.35
CA THR A 293 -1.21 -0.10 -4.62
C THR A 293 -2.41 0.83 -4.82
N ALA A 294 -3.26 0.97 -3.79
CA ALA A 294 -4.39 1.90 -3.77
C ALA A 294 -3.99 3.37 -4.00
N ALA A 295 -2.93 3.83 -3.34
CA ALA A 295 -2.45 5.20 -3.43
C ALA A 295 -1.81 5.52 -4.79
N ILE A 296 -1.04 4.56 -5.36
CA ILE A 296 -0.39 4.72 -6.67
C ILE A 296 -1.44 4.87 -7.77
N ILE A 297 -2.49 4.03 -7.75
CA ILE A 297 -3.54 4.11 -8.76
C ILE A 297 -4.29 5.42 -8.66
N ALA A 298 -4.69 5.82 -7.45
CA ALA A 298 -5.35 7.10 -7.22
C ALA A 298 -4.52 8.31 -7.70
N ALA A 299 -3.19 8.26 -7.55
CA ALA A 299 -2.30 9.29 -8.08
C ALA A 299 -2.18 9.24 -9.62
N SER A 300 -2.11 8.05 -10.21
CA SER A 300 -2.02 7.88 -11.67
C SER A 300 -3.32 8.27 -12.39
N THR A 301 -4.49 7.91 -11.85
CA THR A 301 -5.80 8.30 -12.42
C THR A 301 -6.04 9.80 -12.29
N ALA A 302 -5.63 10.43 -11.17
CA ALA A 302 -5.68 11.88 -11.02
C ALA A 302 -4.76 12.61 -12.02
N THR A 303 -3.60 12.04 -12.33
CA THR A 303 -2.66 12.62 -13.31
C THR A 303 -3.19 12.46 -14.73
N SER A 304 -3.76 11.32 -15.09
CA SER A 304 -4.39 11.12 -16.41
C SER A 304 -5.59 12.03 -16.64
N ALA A 305 -6.45 12.22 -15.62
CA ALA A 305 -7.59 13.13 -15.70
C ALA A 305 -7.17 14.60 -15.82
N ALA A 306 -6.09 15.01 -15.14
CA ALA A 306 -5.55 16.36 -15.25
C ALA A 306 -4.99 16.65 -16.66
N VAL A 307 -4.30 15.68 -17.27
CA VAL A 307 -3.72 15.83 -18.62
C VAL A 307 -4.79 15.92 -19.70
N THR A 308 -5.90 15.17 -19.61
CA THR A 308 -7.03 15.29 -20.54
C THR A 308 -7.81 16.59 -20.37
N THR A 309 -7.89 17.16 -19.16
CA THR A 309 -8.54 18.48 -18.97
C THR A 309 -7.70 19.67 -19.45
N THR A 310 -6.37 19.52 -19.57
CA THR A 310 -5.48 20.57 -20.11
C THR A 310 -5.23 20.48 -21.62
N SER A 311 -5.78 19.47 -22.29
CA SER A 311 -5.57 19.24 -23.73
C SER A 311 -6.88 19.18 -24.55
N GLY A 312 -7.99 19.65 -23.98
CA GLY A 312 -9.19 19.97 -24.74
C GLY A 312 -9.15 21.42 -25.23
N PRO A 313 -9.20 21.69 -26.55
CA PRO A 313 -9.43 23.04 -27.08
C PRO A 313 -10.83 23.56 -26.74
#